data_AF-A0A5C8SXL4-F1
#
_entry.id   AF-A0A5C8SXL4-F1
#
_cell.length_a   1.000
_cell.length_b   1.000
_cell.length_c   1.000
_cell.angle_alpha   90.00
_cell.angle_beta   90.00
_cell.angle_gamma   90.00
#
_symmetry.space_group_name_H-M   'P 1'
#
loop_
_entity.id
_entity.type
_entity.pdbx_description
1 polymer ?
#
loop_
_entity_poly.entity_id
_entity_poly.type
_entity_poly.pdbx_seq_one_letter_code
_entity_poly.pdbx_strand_id
1 'polypeptide(L)'
;GLTRVRGAGEGYPAVAALIDLARAVRTRLTHGETLVYAADWTEYGAHVHDGGARVRFPLDALFADPSLDAVGIDYYPPISDFRDTPGHADLAEADAIYDRGYLKARLGAGEAFDWYYADAAARAAQVRTPITDGAYSKPWTFRAKDLVGWWSNAHVERDGGVETRATAWVPRGKPIWLTEVGVPAVDKGTNGPNVFPDPKSSENAYPPASRGLRDELIQLRGLEAILSRFDLAAAGFTAADNPRSPVYGGPMVDPRAVFVWAWDARPYPAFPDQGSVWADAGNWRVGHWITGRIEGCDLDRLILRVLADLGVDVPVAIEAAAYLDGAVIDRPLSARAALEPLAQLYGLDVSAVAGTLR
;
A
#
# COMPACT_ATOMS: atom_id res chain seq x y z
N GLY A 1 12.22 -3.36 14.32
CA GLY A 1 13.50 -2.65 14.50
C GLY A 1 13.98 -2.63 15.95
N LEU A 2 15.05 -1.86 16.22
CA LEU A 2 15.61 -1.62 17.56
C LEU A 2 14.62 -0.95 18.53
N THR A 3 13.61 -0.25 18.00
CA THR A 3 12.52 0.41 18.72
C THR A 3 11.60 -0.58 19.46
N ARG A 4 11.68 -1.87 19.17
CA ARG A 4 10.98 -2.95 19.89
C ARG A 4 11.84 -3.63 20.95
N VAL A 5 13.14 -3.34 21.02
CA VAL A 5 14.04 -3.89 22.04
C VAL A 5 13.72 -3.26 23.38
N ARG A 6 13.45 -4.09 24.39
CA ARG A 6 13.13 -3.66 25.75
C ARG A 6 14.38 -3.57 26.61
N GLY A 7 14.51 -2.47 27.34
CA GLY A 7 15.51 -2.26 28.38
C GLY A 7 14.98 -2.59 29.78
N ALA A 8 15.76 -2.22 30.80
CA ALA A 8 15.34 -2.34 32.18
C ALA A 8 14.03 -1.57 32.45
N GLY A 9 13.14 -2.16 33.26
CA GLY A 9 11.87 -1.53 33.62
C GLY A 9 10.87 -1.40 32.47
N GLU A 10 10.94 -2.28 31.45
CA GLU A 10 10.04 -2.26 30.27
C GLU A 10 10.18 -0.98 29.42
N GLY A 11 11.31 -0.28 29.51
CA GLY A 11 11.61 0.89 28.69
C GLY A 11 12.07 0.55 27.26
N TYR A 12 12.05 1.55 26.37
CA TYR A 12 12.49 1.43 24.97
C TYR A 12 13.68 2.36 24.69
N PRO A 13 14.93 1.91 24.96
CA PRO A 13 16.11 2.78 24.92
C PRO A 13 16.41 3.35 23.53
N ALA A 14 16.13 2.59 22.46
CA ALA A 14 16.29 3.09 21.09
C ALA A 14 15.36 4.28 20.81
N VAL A 15 14.12 4.24 21.31
CA VAL A 15 13.17 5.35 21.16
C VAL A 15 13.67 6.59 21.91
N ALA A 16 14.19 6.43 23.13
CA ALA A 16 14.79 7.54 23.87
C ALA A 16 15.94 8.20 23.09
N ALA A 17 16.83 7.39 22.51
CA ALA A 17 17.93 7.89 21.68
C ALA A 17 17.43 8.58 20.39
N LEU A 18 16.35 8.07 19.78
CA LEU A 18 15.72 8.70 18.61
C LEU A 18 15.08 10.05 18.94
N ILE A 19 14.49 10.21 20.13
CA ILE A 19 13.96 11.50 20.60
C ILE A 19 15.09 12.51 20.75
N ASP A 20 16.19 12.10 21.41
CA ASP A 20 17.36 12.96 21.57
C ASP A 20 17.97 13.36 20.21
N LEU A 21 18.04 12.41 19.27
CA LEU A 21 18.47 12.66 17.90
C LEU A 21 17.54 13.62 17.17
N ALA A 22 16.22 13.44 17.25
CA ALA A 22 15.23 14.30 16.60
C ALA A 22 15.34 15.74 17.11
N ARG A 23 15.47 15.93 18.43
CA ARG A 23 15.71 17.25 19.05
C ARG A 23 17.02 17.86 18.56
N ALA A 24 18.10 17.07 18.54
CA ALA A 24 19.41 17.53 18.08
C ALA A 24 19.44 17.89 16.59
N VAL A 25 18.70 17.17 15.74
CA VAL A 25 18.53 17.53 14.32
C VAL A 25 17.70 18.80 14.21
N ARG A 26 16.60 18.91 14.96
CA ARG A 26 15.71 20.08 14.95
C ARG A 26 16.45 21.38 15.27
N THR A 27 17.40 21.38 16.21
CA THR A 27 18.19 22.59 16.52
C THR A 27 19.19 22.99 15.44
N ARG A 28 19.48 22.10 14.48
CA ARG A 28 20.41 22.36 13.37
C ARG A 28 19.71 22.76 12.07
N LEU A 29 18.43 22.44 11.93
CA LEU A 29 17.60 22.85 10.80
C LEU A 29 17.29 24.35 10.90
N THR A 30 17.50 25.10 9.81
CA THR A 30 17.43 26.58 9.81
C THR A 30 16.27 27.13 8.99
N HIS A 31 15.54 26.30 8.24
CA HIS A 31 14.54 26.74 7.27
C HIS A 31 13.15 26.15 7.50
N GLY A 32 12.86 25.67 8.71
CA GLY A 32 11.53 25.15 9.06
C GLY A 32 11.18 23.85 8.31
N GLU A 33 12.20 23.08 7.93
CA GLU A 33 12.06 21.82 7.21
C GLU A 33 11.21 20.83 8.01
N THR A 34 10.37 20.06 7.31
CA THR A 34 9.61 18.99 7.93
C THR A 34 10.54 17.86 8.37
N LEU A 35 10.48 17.48 9.65
CA LEU A 35 11.22 16.35 10.21
C LEU A 35 10.25 15.22 10.55
N VAL A 36 10.60 14.02 10.08
CA VAL A 36 9.78 12.82 10.22
C VAL A 36 10.68 11.63 10.56
N TYR A 37 10.17 10.72 11.38
CA TYR A 37 10.74 9.38 11.55
C TYR A 37 9.88 8.38 10.76
N ALA A 38 10.51 7.63 9.84
CA ALA A 38 9.85 6.61 9.03
C ALA A 38 9.87 5.26 9.79
N ALA A 39 8.74 4.90 10.38
CA ALA A 39 8.57 3.59 11.01
C ALA A 39 8.08 2.57 9.98
N ASP A 40 8.59 1.34 10.03
CA ASP A 40 8.03 0.22 9.28
C ASP A 40 6.53 0.02 9.60
N TRP A 41 5.73 -0.41 8.62
CA TRP A 41 4.28 -0.62 8.77
C TRP A 41 3.92 -1.62 9.86
N THR A 42 4.82 -2.56 10.17
CA THR A 42 4.62 -3.48 11.29
C THR A 42 5.04 -2.88 12.62
N GLU A 43 5.78 -1.77 12.64
CA GLU A 43 6.46 -1.19 13.80
C GLU A 43 5.74 0.01 14.42
N TYR A 44 5.12 0.89 13.62
CA TYR A 44 4.55 2.17 14.06
C TYR A 44 3.47 2.04 15.16
N GLY A 45 2.71 0.93 15.12
CA GLY A 45 1.57 0.65 15.98
C GLY A 45 1.93 0.13 17.37
N ALA A 46 0.98 -0.56 18.00
CA ALA A 46 1.20 -1.16 19.30
C ALA A 46 2.22 -2.32 19.22
N HIS A 47 3.03 -2.46 20.27
CA HIS A 47 3.86 -3.61 20.52
C HIS A 47 3.14 -4.53 21.51
N VAL A 48 2.62 -5.64 20.99
CA VAL A 48 1.72 -6.56 21.70
C VAL A 48 2.45 -7.85 22.06
N HIS A 49 2.28 -8.30 23.31
CA HIS A 49 2.90 -9.52 23.87
C HIS A 49 1.90 -10.32 24.70
N ASP A 50 2.33 -11.51 25.12
CA ASP A 50 1.62 -12.37 26.08
C ASP A 50 0.17 -12.63 25.65
N GLY A 51 -0.01 -12.92 24.36
CA GLY A 51 -1.34 -13.19 23.78
C GLY A 51 -2.29 -12.00 23.80
N GLY A 52 -1.79 -10.76 23.85
CA GLY A 52 -2.60 -9.54 23.94
C GLY A 52 -2.75 -8.98 25.34
N ALA A 53 -2.25 -9.67 26.36
CA ALA A 53 -2.31 -9.22 27.76
C ALA A 53 -1.38 -8.03 28.03
N ARG A 54 -0.28 -7.89 27.27
CA ARG A 54 0.62 -6.76 27.41
C ARG A 54 0.65 -5.95 26.13
N VAL A 55 0.29 -4.68 26.25
CA VAL A 55 0.24 -3.71 25.14
C VAL A 55 1.09 -2.51 25.52
N ARG A 56 1.99 -2.12 24.62
CA ARG A 56 2.83 -0.92 24.72
C ARG A 56 2.75 -0.15 23.40
N PHE A 57 3.06 1.14 23.44
CA PHE A 57 3.19 1.95 22.23
C PHE A 57 4.56 2.64 22.22
N PRO A 58 5.62 1.91 21.82
CA PRO A 58 6.99 2.39 21.98
C PRO A 58 7.23 3.75 21.32
N LEU A 59 6.68 3.94 20.12
CA LEU A 59 6.94 5.11 19.29
C LEU A 59 6.08 6.32 19.63
N ASP A 60 5.06 6.19 20.49
CA ASP A 60 4.17 7.31 20.84
C ASP A 60 4.92 8.51 21.43
N ALA A 61 5.94 8.25 22.26
CA ALA A 61 6.74 9.32 22.84
C ALA A 61 7.55 10.08 21.77
N LEU A 62 8.05 9.38 20.76
CA LEU A 62 8.77 9.98 19.63
C LEU A 62 7.81 10.74 18.72
N PHE A 63 6.69 10.14 18.35
CA PHE A 63 5.69 10.78 17.51
C PHE A 63 4.98 11.95 18.20
N ALA A 64 4.87 11.95 19.52
CA ALA A 64 4.34 13.09 20.28
C ALA A 64 5.37 14.23 20.43
N ASP A 65 6.67 13.95 20.35
CA ASP A 65 7.71 14.98 20.54
C ASP A 65 7.56 16.11 19.52
N PRO A 66 7.58 17.39 19.93
CA PRO A 66 7.38 18.52 19.03
C PRO A 66 8.48 18.70 17.99
N SER A 67 9.58 17.94 18.08
CA SER A 67 10.64 17.95 17.06
C SER A 67 10.21 17.30 15.76
N LEU A 68 9.24 16.37 15.77
CA LEU A 68 8.69 15.76 14.56
C LEU A 68 7.38 16.43 14.15
N ASP A 69 7.18 16.67 12.85
CA ASP A 69 5.98 17.36 12.36
C ASP A 69 4.88 16.39 11.89
N ALA A 70 5.27 15.15 11.56
CA ALA A 70 4.37 14.11 11.08
C ALA A 70 4.78 12.72 11.60
N VAL A 71 3.85 11.78 11.53
CA VAL A 71 4.09 10.34 11.74
C VAL A 71 4.50 9.75 10.40
N GLY A 72 5.75 9.31 10.25
CA GLY A 72 6.21 8.64 9.04
C GLY A 72 5.97 7.15 9.11
N ILE A 73 5.38 6.59 8.06
CA ILE A 73 5.14 5.16 7.92
C ILE A 73 5.64 4.70 6.56
N ASP A 74 6.57 3.76 6.59
CA ASP A 74 6.93 2.92 5.45
C ASP A 74 5.82 1.85 5.31
N TYR A 75 4.90 2.06 4.37
CA TYR A 75 3.58 1.44 4.32
C TYR A 75 3.46 0.35 3.25
N TYR A 76 3.71 -0.90 3.66
CA TYR A 76 3.63 -2.10 2.82
C TYR A 76 2.74 -3.24 3.39
N PRO A 77 1.55 -2.97 3.95
CA PRO A 77 0.69 -4.06 4.42
C PRO A 77 0.18 -4.92 3.26
N PRO A 78 -0.14 -6.21 3.48
CA PRO A 78 -0.81 -7.05 2.49
C PRO A 78 -2.11 -6.39 2.01
N ILE A 79 -2.33 -6.27 0.70
CA ILE A 79 -3.57 -5.73 0.13
C ILE A 79 -4.49 -6.90 -0.25
N SER A 80 -3.98 -7.97 -0.81
CA SER A 80 -4.80 -9.11 -1.25
C SER A 80 -4.38 -10.43 -0.61
N ASP A 81 -5.19 -11.48 -0.79
CA ASP A 81 -4.82 -12.87 -0.50
C ASP A 81 -5.35 -13.78 -1.63
N PHE A 82 -5.15 -13.34 -2.87
CA PHE A 82 -5.53 -14.05 -4.09
C PHE A 82 -4.66 -15.29 -4.30
N ARG A 83 -5.23 -16.34 -4.90
CA ARG A 83 -4.54 -17.63 -5.12
C ARG A 83 -4.94 -18.23 -6.46
N ASP A 84 -4.15 -19.18 -6.95
CA ASP A 84 -4.51 -19.93 -8.15
C ASP A 84 -5.45 -21.11 -7.84
N THR A 85 -5.63 -21.44 -6.55
CA THR A 85 -6.51 -22.52 -6.10
C THR A 85 -7.98 -22.14 -6.32
N PRO A 86 -8.78 -23.01 -6.97
CA PRO A 86 -10.21 -22.78 -7.13
C PRO A 86 -10.90 -22.55 -5.79
N GLY A 87 -11.87 -21.63 -5.76
CA GLY A 87 -12.66 -21.36 -4.56
C GLY A 87 -11.88 -20.71 -3.40
N HIS A 88 -10.75 -20.05 -3.68
CA HIS A 88 -10.06 -19.29 -2.64
C HIS A 88 -10.94 -18.18 -2.09
N ALA A 89 -10.71 -17.80 -0.83
CA ALA A 89 -11.62 -16.94 -0.07
C ALA A 89 -11.90 -15.58 -0.75
N ASP A 90 -10.91 -14.98 -1.42
CA ASP A 90 -11.08 -13.68 -2.07
C ASP A 90 -11.93 -13.68 -3.35
N LEU A 91 -12.22 -14.85 -3.96
CA LEU A 91 -13.17 -14.94 -5.08
C LEU A 91 -14.61 -14.59 -4.67
N ALA A 92 -14.91 -14.59 -3.37
CA ALA A 92 -16.21 -14.13 -2.88
C ALA A 92 -16.38 -12.60 -2.98
N GLU A 93 -15.29 -11.86 -3.21
CA GLU A 93 -15.28 -10.39 -3.19
C GLU A 93 -14.93 -9.79 -4.57
N ALA A 94 -14.07 -10.46 -5.34
CA ALA A 94 -13.72 -10.03 -6.70
C ALA A 94 -13.39 -11.22 -7.59
N ASP A 95 -13.75 -11.13 -8.87
CA ASP A 95 -13.46 -12.18 -9.85
C ASP A 95 -11.97 -12.21 -10.25
N ALA A 96 -11.27 -11.09 -10.10
CA ALA A 96 -9.85 -10.96 -10.40
C ALA A 96 -9.14 -10.02 -9.43
N ILE A 97 -7.86 -10.31 -9.17
CA ILE A 97 -6.98 -9.51 -8.31
C ILE A 97 -6.80 -8.07 -8.84
N TYR A 98 -7.03 -7.85 -10.14
CA TYR A 98 -6.89 -6.56 -10.80
C TYR A 98 -8.09 -5.63 -10.59
N ASP A 99 -9.13 -6.05 -9.86
CA ASP A 99 -10.27 -5.19 -9.59
C ASP A 99 -9.87 -4.00 -8.70
N ARG A 100 -10.09 -2.78 -9.21
CA ARG A 100 -9.68 -1.54 -8.54
C ARG A 100 -10.45 -1.30 -7.24
N GLY A 101 -11.74 -1.64 -7.23
CA GLY A 101 -12.60 -1.45 -6.06
C GLY A 101 -12.14 -2.34 -4.90
N TYR A 102 -11.88 -3.61 -5.19
CA TYR A 102 -11.33 -4.60 -4.29
C TYR A 102 -9.96 -4.17 -3.74
N LEU A 103 -9.00 -3.84 -4.61
CA LEU A 103 -7.67 -3.40 -4.17
C LEU A 103 -7.74 -2.15 -3.27
N LYS A 104 -8.57 -1.16 -3.64
CA LYS A 104 -8.76 0.06 -2.85
C LYS A 104 -9.43 -0.22 -1.49
N ALA A 105 -10.46 -1.05 -1.47
CA ALA A 105 -11.19 -1.40 -0.25
C ALA A 105 -10.30 -2.14 0.75
N ARG A 106 -9.43 -3.03 0.25
CA ARG A 106 -8.53 -3.84 1.08
C ARG A 106 -7.41 -3.09 1.80
N LEU A 107 -7.15 -1.83 1.45
CA LEU A 107 -6.24 -0.97 2.23
C LEU A 107 -6.77 -0.65 3.63
N GLY A 108 -8.07 -0.84 3.88
CA GLY A 108 -8.70 -0.72 5.20
C GLY A 108 -9.43 -1.99 5.65
N ALA A 109 -9.06 -3.16 5.12
CA ALA A 109 -9.72 -4.45 5.39
C ALA A 109 -8.77 -5.64 5.14
N GLY A 110 -9.19 -6.87 5.40
CA GLY A 110 -8.45 -8.10 5.10
C GLY A 110 -7.34 -8.43 6.09
N GLU A 111 -6.23 -9.00 5.60
CA GLU A 111 -5.09 -9.40 6.46
C GLU A 111 -4.53 -8.17 7.23
N ALA A 112 -4.14 -8.37 8.49
CA ALA A 112 -3.65 -7.31 9.39
C ALA A 112 -4.68 -6.20 9.72
N PHE A 113 -5.95 -6.41 9.37
CA PHE A 113 -7.08 -5.56 9.77
C PHE A 113 -8.25 -6.40 10.31
N ASP A 114 -8.88 -7.20 9.47
CA ASP A 114 -10.00 -8.05 9.88
C ASP A 114 -9.51 -9.36 10.48
N TRP A 115 -8.42 -9.90 9.95
CA TRP A 115 -7.91 -11.22 10.32
C TRP A 115 -6.40 -11.33 10.15
N TYR A 116 -5.83 -12.41 10.70
CA TYR A 116 -4.44 -12.83 10.52
C TYR A 116 -4.37 -14.35 10.33
N TYR A 117 -3.20 -14.84 9.91
CA TYR A 117 -2.88 -16.25 9.91
C TYR A 117 -2.02 -16.60 11.12
N ALA A 118 -2.45 -17.58 11.93
CA ALA A 118 -1.75 -17.99 13.13
C ALA A 118 -0.37 -18.60 12.84
N ASP A 119 -0.25 -19.30 11.71
CA ASP A 119 0.98 -19.94 11.25
C ASP A 119 0.93 -20.19 9.73
N ALA A 120 1.98 -20.82 9.20
CA ALA A 120 2.10 -21.15 7.79
C ALA A 120 1.05 -22.18 7.31
N ALA A 121 0.60 -23.11 8.17
CA ALA A 121 -0.42 -24.10 7.82
C ALA A 121 -1.80 -23.44 7.71
N ALA A 122 -2.13 -22.56 8.65
CA ALA A 122 -3.32 -21.71 8.60
C ALA A 122 -3.31 -20.83 7.34
N ARG A 123 -2.16 -20.22 6.99
CA ARG A 123 -2.02 -19.49 5.72
C ARG A 123 -2.27 -20.41 4.53
N ALA A 124 -1.63 -21.58 4.45
CA ALA A 124 -1.81 -22.51 3.34
C ALA A 124 -3.28 -22.94 3.16
N ALA A 125 -4.02 -23.13 4.25
CA ALA A 125 -5.42 -23.54 4.24
C ALA A 125 -6.44 -22.37 4.20
N GLN A 126 -6.01 -21.10 4.15
CA GLN A 126 -6.86 -19.91 4.30
C GLN A 126 -7.70 -19.88 5.59
N VAL A 127 -7.16 -20.40 6.70
CA VAL A 127 -7.80 -20.31 8.01
C VAL A 127 -7.55 -18.92 8.60
N ARG A 128 -8.44 -17.99 8.27
CA ARG A 128 -8.39 -16.58 8.69
C ARG A 128 -8.89 -16.43 10.13
N THR A 129 -8.01 -16.06 11.05
CA THR A 129 -8.36 -15.81 12.45
C THR A 129 -8.74 -14.35 12.66
N PRO A 130 -9.95 -14.02 13.14
CA PRO A 130 -10.37 -12.64 13.35
C PRO A 130 -9.47 -11.87 14.33
N ILE A 131 -9.18 -10.61 14.02
CA ILE A 131 -8.52 -9.68 14.93
C ILE A 131 -9.59 -9.00 15.78
N THR A 132 -9.61 -9.31 17.08
CA THR A 132 -10.54 -8.71 18.05
C THR A 132 -9.82 -8.33 19.32
N ASP A 133 -10.39 -7.39 20.09
CA ASP A 133 -9.90 -7.03 21.42
C ASP A 133 -10.70 -7.73 22.53
N GLY A 134 -12.02 -7.85 22.36
CA GLY A 134 -12.93 -8.43 23.34
C GLY A 134 -13.12 -7.53 24.57
N ALA A 135 -12.05 -7.31 25.35
CA ALA A 135 -12.10 -6.67 26.66
C ALA A 135 -12.48 -5.18 26.63
N TYR A 136 -11.95 -4.42 25.66
CA TYR A 136 -12.19 -2.97 25.58
C TYR A 136 -12.79 -2.53 24.24
N SER A 137 -13.10 -3.47 23.35
CA SER A 137 -13.63 -3.18 22.00
C SER A 137 -12.76 -2.21 21.18
N LYS A 138 -11.44 -2.27 21.35
CA LYS A 138 -10.43 -1.48 20.61
C LYS A 138 -9.59 -2.38 19.68
N PRO A 139 -10.20 -3.05 18.67
CA PRO A 139 -9.47 -3.97 17.80
C PRO A 139 -8.35 -3.28 17.02
N TRP A 140 -8.47 -1.97 16.75
CA TRP A 140 -7.42 -1.15 16.12
C TRP A 140 -6.04 -1.25 16.82
N THR A 141 -6.02 -1.56 18.12
CA THR A 141 -4.78 -1.79 18.87
C THR A 141 -3.96 -2.95 18.29
N PHE A 142 -4.62 -3.93 17.69
CA PHE A 142 -4.03 -5.17 17.18
C PHE A 142 -3.98 -5.23 15.64
N ARG A 143 -4.38 -4.15 14.97
CA ARG A 143 -4.47 -4.08 13.50
C ARG A 143 -3.33 -3.25 12.95
N ALA A 144 -2.27 -3.91 12.49
CA ALA A 144 -1.11 -3.22 11.92
C ALA A 144 -1.44 -2.40 10.65
N LYS A 145 -2.53 -2.68 9.96
CA LYS A 145 -2.98 -1.91 8.78
C LYS A 145 -3.87 -0.71 9.13
N ASP A 146 -4.44 -0.67 10.35
CA ASP A 146 -5.52 0.25 10.71
C ASP A 146 -5.00 1.67 11.05
N LEU A 147 -4.65 2.43 10.01
CA LEU A 147 -4.20 3.81 10.13
C LEU A 147 -5.25 4.68 10.81
N VAL A 148 -6.52 4.58 10.39
CA VAL A 148 -7.62 5.43 10.88
C VAL A 148 -7.89 5.18 12.36
N GLY A 149 -7.99 3.89 12.75
CA GLY A 149 -8.22 3.46 14.11
C GLY A 149 -7.08 3.86 15.04
N TRP A 150 -5.84 3.61 14.66
CA TRP A 150 -4.67 4.04 15.43
C TRP A 150 -4.64 5.57 15.58
N TRP A 151 -4.71 6.30 14.48
CA TRP A 151 -4.59 7.76 14.48
C TRP A 151 -5.71 8.48 15.26
N SER A 152 -6.93 7.94 15.24
CA SER A 152 -8.12 8.61 15.80
C SER A 152 -8.34 8.37 17.29
N ASN A 153 -7.62 7.46 17.93
CA ASN A 153 -7.93 7.02 19.29
C ASN A 153 -6.83 7.35 20.30
N ALA A 154 -7.22 7.45 21.57
CA ALA A 154 -6.26 7.56 22.67
C ALA A 154 -5.57 6.20 22.88
N HIS A 155 -4.24 6.23 22.95
CA HIS A 155 -3.45 5.03 23.18
C HIS A 155 -3.31 4.78 24.68
N VAL A 156 -3.71 3.59 25.12
CA VAL A 156 -3.70 3.19 26.52
C VAL A 156 -2.97 1.85 26.65
N GLU A 157 -1.89 1.83 27.41
CA GLU A 157 -1.07 0.63 27.62
C GLU A 157 -1.81 -0.40 28.47
N ARG A 158 -1.39 -1.67 28.39
CA ARG A 158 -1.98 -2.76 29.17
C ARG A 158 -0.94 -3.62 29.86
N ASP A 159 -1.26 -4.04 31.08
CA ASP A 159 -0.53 -5.08 31.81
C ASP A 159 -1.50 -6.13 32.35
N GLY A 160 -1.21 -7.40 32.09
CA GLY A 160 -2.09 -8.50 32.50
C GLY A 160 -3.50 -8.41 31.92
N GLY A 161 -3.66 -7.77 30.75
CA GLY A 161 -4.94 -7.54 30.09
C GLY A 161 -5.69 -6.31 30.59
N VAL A 162 -5.15 -5.55 31.55
CA VAL A 162 -5.82 -4.37 32.14
C VAL A 162 -5.19 -3.09 31.63
N GLU A 163 -6.01 -2.14 31.15
CA GLU A 163 -5.57 -0.78 30.80
C GLU A 163 -4.96 -0.05 32.00
N THR A 164 -3.77 0.52 31.82
CA THR A 164 -3.00 1.15 32.91
C THR A 164 -2.90 2.65 32.75
N ARG A 165 -2.21 3.12 31.71
CA ARG A 165 -1.94 4.55 31.48
C ARG A 165 -2.12 4.93 30.03
N ALA A 166 -2.64 6.14 29.81
CA ALA A 166 -2.59 6.77 28.49
C ALA A 166 -1.14 7.17 28.17
N THR A 167 -0.78 7.08 26.89
CA THR A 167 0.54 7.50 26.39
C THR A 167 0.56 9.01 26.10
N ALA A 168 1.67 9.50 25.56
CA ALA A 168 1.80 10.88 25.11
C ALA A 168 1.05 11.17 23.78
N TRP A 169 0.53 10.15 23.09
CA TRP A 169 -0.15 10.34 21.82
C TRP A 169 -1.44 11.17 21.99
N VAL A 170 -1.55 12.21 21.18
CA VAL A 170 -2.78 13.01 21.07
C VAL A 170 -3.54 12.53 19.85
N PRO A 171 -4.79 12.03 20.02
CA PRO A 171 -5.60 11.57 18.89
C PRO A 171 -5.72 12.66 17.83
N ARG A 172 -5.48 12.28 16.58
CA ARG A 172 -5.53 13.20 15.43
C ARG A 172 -4.52 14.34 15.49
N GLY A 173 -3.51 14.25 16.35
CA GLY A 173 -2.61 15.35 16.69
C GLY A 173 -1.64 15.75 15.58
N LYS A 174 -1.19 14.80 14.75
CA LYS A 174 -0.25 15.03 13.65
C LYS A 174 -0.68 14.28 12.39
N PRO A 175 -0.39 14.79 11.18
CA PRO A 175 -0.62 14.03 9.95
C PRO A 175 0.28 12.80 9.87
N ILE A 176 -0.14 11.82 9.08
CA ILE A 176 0.63 10.66 8.65
C ILE A 176 1.22 10.96 7.27
N TRP A 177 2.51 10.69 7.13
CA TRP A 177 3.21 10.63 5.85
C TRP A 177 3.47 9.18 5.54
N LEU A 178 3.00 8.70 4.38
CA LEU A 178 3.40 7.40 3.87
C LEU A 178 4.76 7.59 3.20
N THR A 179 5.82 7.54 4.02
CA THR A 179 7.20 7.87 3.66
C THR A 179 7.77 6.95 2.61
N GLU A 180 7.19 5.76 2.49
CA GLU A 180 7.44 4.83 1.41
C GLU A 180 6.17 3.98 1.17
N VAL A 181 5.82 3.75 -0.09
CA VAL A 181 4.81 2.80 -0.52
C VAL A 181 5.26 2.15 -1.82
N GLY A 182 4.79 0.95 -2.10
CA GLY A 182 5.07 0.34 -3.39
C GLY A 182 4.38 -1.00 -3.57
N VAL A 183 4.39 -1.48 -4.82
CA VAL A 183 3.95 -2.83 -5.18
C VAL A 183 4.98 -3.39 -6.16
N PRO A 184 5.55 -4.58 -5.93
CA PRO A 184 6.48 -5.19 -6.87
C PRO A 184 5.76 -5.59 -8.17
N ALA A 185 6.41 -5.44 -9.32
CA ALA A 185 5.87 -5.81 -10.63
C ALA A 185 5.91 -7.34 -10.88
N VAL A 186 5.26 -8.09 -9.99
CA VAL A 186 5.24 -9.55 -9.98
C VAL A 186 3.83 -10.05 -9.68
N ASP A 187 3.44 -11.19 -10.23
CA ASP A 187 2.10 -11.75 -10.05
C ASP A 187 1.76 -11.86 -8.57
N LYS A 188 0.58 -11.35 -8.20
CA LYS A 188 0.14 -11.24 -6.79
C LYS A 188 1.02 -10.34 -5.92
N GLY A 189 1.68 -9.34 -6.51
CA GLY A 189 2.45 -8.30 -5.82
C GLY A 189 1.73 -7.69 -4.61
N THR A 190 0.42 -7.50 -4.75
CA THR A 190 -0.46 -6.98 -3.69
C THR A 190 -0.68 -7.94 -2.52
N ASN A 191 -0.36 -9.24 -2.62
CA ASN A 191 -0.44 -10.17 -1.49
C ASN A 191 0.65 -9.92 -0.43
N GLY A 192 1.77 -9.32 -0.83
CA GLY A 192 2.89 -9.00 0.05
C GLY A 192 3.69 -7.86 -0.55
N PRO A 193 3.18 -6.62 -0.50
CA PRO A 193 3.86 -5.48 -1.12
C PRO A 193 5.25 -5.21 -0.55
N ASN A 194 5.53 -5.68 0.68
CA ASN A 194 6.81 -5.47 1.38
C ASN A 194 7.96 -6.31 0.82
N VAL A 195 7.67 -7.44 0.16
CA VAL A 195 8.72 -8.36 -0.32
C VAL A 195 9.05 -8.16 -1.78
N PHE A 196 10.32 -8.31 -2.12
CA PHE A 196 10.79 -8.27 -3.49
C PHE A 196 12.02 -9.16 -3.68
N PRO A 197 12.22 -9.77 -4.86
CA PRO A 197 13.39 -10.59 -5.14
C PRO A 197 14.65 -9.71 -5.27
N ASP A 198 15.37 -9.54 -4.16
CA ASP A 198 16.71 -8.96 -4.12
C ASP A 198 17.58 -9.77 -3.16
N PRO A 199 18.52 -10.59 -3.62
CA PRO A 199 19.39 -11.41 -2.77
C PRO A 199 20.20 -10.64 -1.70
N LYS A 200 20.26 -9.30 -1.80
CA LYS A 200 20.95 -8.43 -0.83
C LYS A 200 20.01 -7.87 0.25
N SER A 201 18.70 -8.06 0.10
CA SER A 201 17.68 -7.56 1.02
C SER A 201 17.27 -8.62 2.05
N SER A 202 16.93 -8.19 3.27
CA SER A 202 16.21 -9.06 4.23
C SER A 202 14.81 -9.40 3.76
N GLU A 203 14.24 -8.59 2.86
CA GLU A 203 12.92 -8.77 2.25
C GLU A 203 12.97 -9.62 0.96
N ASN A 204 14.07 -10.35 0.74
CA ASN A 204 14.27 -11.21 -0.43
C ASN A 204 13.27 -12.38 -0.48
N ALA A 205 12.11 -12.14 -1.06
CA ALA A 205 11.07 -13.14 -1.24
C ALA A 205 10.14 -12.76 -2.38
N TYR A 206 9.28 -13.71 -2.74
CA TYR A 206 8.11 -13.45 -3.55
C TYR A 206 6.88 -13.27 -2.65
N PRO A 207 5.90 -12.45 -3.07
CA PRO A 207 4.64 -12.33 -2.37
C PRO A 207 3.97 -13.69 -2.14
N PRO A 208 3.20 -13.87 -1.05
CA PRO A 208 2.49 -15.12 -0.79
C PRO A 208 1.68 -15.61 -2.02
N ALA A 209 1.81 -16.89 -2.35
CA ALA A 209 1.17 -17.54 -3.50
C ALA A 209 1.57 -17.04 -4.91
N SER A 210 2.53 -16.10 -5.00
CA SER A 210 3.11 -15.66 -6.27
C SER A 210 3.89 -16.80 -6.96
N ARG A 211 3.89 -16.80 -8.30
CA ARG A 211 4.72 -17.69 -9.12
C ARG A 211 6.03 -17.03 -9.56
N GLY A 212 6.25 -15.78 -9.17
CA GLY A 212 7.43 -14.99 -9.55
C GLY A 212 7.44 -14.51 -11.00
N LEU A 213 6.26 -14.45 -11.62
CA LEU A 213 6.09 -13.98 -13.00
C LEU A 213 5.93 -12.46 -13.01
N ARG A 214 6.51 -11.80 -14.02
CA ARG A 214 6.39 -10.35 -14.18
C ARG A 214 4.92 -9.96 -14.42
N ASP A 215 4.47 -8.94 -13.71
CA ASP A 215 3.10 -8.42 -13.79
C ASP A 215 3.12 -6.92 -13.47
N GLU A 216 3.06 -6.08 -14.50
CA GLU A 216 3.03 -4.62 -14.37
C GLU A 216 1.64 -4.10 -14.06
N LEU A 217 0.59 -4.82 -14.49
CA LEU A 217 -0.78 -4.38 -14.25
C LEU A 217 -1.10 -4.39 -12.76
N ILE A 218 -0.64 -5.41 -12.03
CA ILE A 218 -0.85 -5.46 -10.57
C ILE A 218 -0.07 -4.36 -9.84
N GLN A 219 1.13 -4.00 -10.31
CA GLN A 219 1.86 -2.85 -9.78
C GLN A 219 1.09 -1.55 -10.07
N LEU A 220 0.69 -1.33 -11.32
CA LEU A 220 -0.05 -0.13 -11.74
C LEU A 220 -1.33 0.05 -10.92
N ARG A 221 -2.18 -0.98 -10.88
CA ARG A 221 -3.48 -0.91 -10.19
C ARG A 221 -3.35 -0.94 -8.67
N GLY A 222 -2.34 -1.61 -8.12
CA GLY A 222 -2.04 -1.58 -6.69
C GLY A 222 -1.57 -0.20 -6.21
N LEU A 223 -0.68 0.45 -6.97
CA LEU A 223 -0.27 1.83 -6.72
C LEU A 223 -1.44 2.81 -6.89
N GLU A 224 -2.27 2.63 -7.93
CA GLU A 224 -3.49 3.41 -8.13
C GLU A 224 -4.43 3.29 -6.91
N ALA A 225 -4.60 2.09 -6.37
CA ALA A 225 -5.42 1.86 -5.18
C ALA A 225 -4.88 2.64 -3.97
N ILE A 226 -3.56 2.58 -3.71
CA ILE A 226 -2.92 3.32 -2.59
C ILE A 226 -3.10 4.83 -2.77
N LEU A 227 -2.79 5.37 -3.95
CA LEU A 227 -2.85 6.82 -4.20
C LEU A 227 -4.30 7.33 -4.14
N SER A 228 -5.23 6.65 -4.80
CA SER A 228 -6.65 7.05 -4.87
C SER A 228 -7.41 6.84 -3.55
N ARG A 229 -6.88 6.04 -2.62
CA ARG A 229 -7.44 5.85 -1.27
C ARG A 229 -7.48 7.16 -0.50
N PHE A 230 -6.38 7.92 -0.57
CA PHE A 230 -6.17 9.11 0.25
C PHE A 230 -6.43 10.41 -0.51
N ASP A 231 -6.43 10.37 -1.85
CA ASP A 231 -6.76 11.52 -2.69
C ASP A 231 -8.24 11.92 -2.57
N LEU A 232 -8.45 13.13 -2.03
CA LEU A 232 -9.76 13.76 -1.84
C LEU A 232 -10.49 14.02 -3.17
N ALA A 233 -9.76 14.14 -4.28
CA ALA A 233 -10.31 14.37 -5.61
C ALA A 233 -10.57 13.08 -6.40
N ALA A 234 -10.11 11.93 -5.90
CA ALA A 234 -10.29 10.66 -6.59
C ALA A 234 -11.75 10.21 -6.56
N ALA A 235 -12.18 9.59 -7.67
CA ALA A 235 -13.51 8.98 -7.74
C ALA A 235 -13.66 7.88 -6.67
N GLY A 236 -14.83 7.84 -6.03
CA GLY A 236 -15.11 6.90 -4.95
C GLY A 236 -14.27 7.14 -3.68
N PHE A 237 -13.80 8.37 -3.44
CA PHE A 237 -13.25 8.75 -2.14
C PHE A 237 -14.35 8.80 -1.07
N THR A 238 -14.09 8.23 0.12
CA THR A 238 -14.98 8.33 1.28
C THR A 238 -14.28 9.06 2.43
N ALA A 239 -14.93 10.03 3.07
CA ALA A 239 -14.33 10.81 4.15
C ALA A 239 -13.89 9.97 5.37
N ALA A 240 -14.45 8.77 5.55
CA ALA A 240 -14.04 7.80 6.57
C ALA A 240 -12.63 7.23 6.34
N ASP A 241 -12.16 7.27 5.09
CA ASP A 241 -10.89 6.69 4.65
C ASP A 241 -9.69 7.55 5.01
N ASN A 242 -9.93 8.86 4.99
CA ASN A 242 -8.93 9.87 5.27
C ASN A 242 -9.57 11.01 6.08
N PRO A 243 -9.93 10.76 7.35
CA PRO A 243 -10.66 11.72 8.17
C PRO A 243 -9.85 13.00 8.41
N ARG A 244 -10.55 14.11 8.64
CA ARG A 244 -9.91 15.40 8.92
C ARG A 244 -9.64 15.59 10.41
N SER A 245 -8.48 16.14 10.73
CA SER A 245 -8.10 16.48 12.10
C SER A 245 -8.77 17.78 12.55
N PRO A 246 -9.38 17.83 13.74
CA PRO A 246 -9.79 19.08 14.36
C PRO A 246 -8.60 19.88 14.94
N VAL A 247 -7.42 19.27 15.09
CA VAL A 247 -6.23 19.90 15.70
C VAL A 247 -5.51 20.79 14.70
N TYR A 248 -5.25 20.29 13.49
CA TYR A 248 -4.53 21.03 12.44
C TYR A 248 -5.38 21.33 11.20
N GLY A 249 -6.64 20.89 11.15
CA GLY A 249 -7.57 21.23 10.08
C GLY A 249 -7.28 20.60 8.72
N GLY A 250 -6.42 19.57 8.64
CA GLY A 250 -6.09 18.82 7.42
C GLY A 250 -6.50 17.35 7.46
N PRO A 251 -6.33 16.58 6.37
CA PRO A 251 -6.59 15.13 6.35
C PRO A 251 -5.56 14.35 7.19
N MET A 252 -5.91 13.13 7.59
CA MET A 252 -5.02 12.20 8.30
C MET A 252 -3.75 11.93 7.49
N VAL A 253 -3.89 11.54 6.22
CA VAL A 253 -2.80 11.40 5.24
C VAL A 253 -2.91 12.54 4.26
N ASP A 254 -1.86 13.34 4.09
CA ASP A 254 -1.80 14.31 2.98
C ASP A 254 -1.55 13.53 1.67
N PRO A 255 -2.39 13.66 0.63
CA PRO A 255 -2.16 13.02 -0.67
C PRO A 255 -0.81 13.36 -1.31
N ARG A 256 -0.21 14.49 -0.93
CA ARG A 256 1.13 14.91 -1.39
C ARG A 256 2.27 14.26 -0.58
N ALA A 257 1.94 13.60 0.52
CA ALA A 257 2.87 12.90 1.41
C ALA A 257 2.71 11.38 1.31
N VAL A 258 2.50 10.89 0.08
CA VAL A 258 2.54 9.47 -0.28
C VAL A 258 3.68 9.29 -1.29
N PHE A 259 4.78 8.69 -0.84
CA PHE A 259 6.01 8.62 -1.62
C PHE A 259 6.21 7.22 -2.20
N VAL A 260 6.11 7.10 -3.53
CA VAL A 260 6.21 5.82 -4.23
C VAL A 260 7.66 5.40 -4.39
N TRP A 261 7.96 4.18 -3.97
CA TRP A 261 9.20 3.46 -4.23
C TRP A 261 9.01 2.52 -5.45
N ALA A 262 9.91 2.45 -6.43
CA ALA A 262 11.14 3.23 -6.59
C ALA A 262 11.20 3.92 -7.96
N TRP A 263 11.35 5.25 -7.98
CA TRP A 263 11.78 5.96 -9.18
C TRP A 263 13.31 6.00 -9.24
N ASP A 264 13.87 5.59 -10.37
CA ASP A 264 15.31 5.49 -10.59
C ASP A 264 15.78 6.59 -11.54
N ALA A 265 16.89 7.24 -11.16
CA ALA A 265 17.50 8.32 -11.94
C ALA A 265 18.33 7.83 -13.13
N ARG A 266 18.66 6.53 -13.20
CA ARG A 266 19.33 5.95 -14.36
C ARG A 266 18.39 6.00 -15.57
N PRO A 267 18.86 6.39 -16.77
CA PRO A 267 17.99 6.50 -17.93
C PRO A 267 17.38 5.15 -18.32
N TYR A 268 16.08 5.15 -18.63
CA TYR A 268 15.43 4.02 -19.29
C TYR A 268 15.58 4.15 -20.83
N PRO A 269 15.81 3.05 -21.59
CA PRO A 269 15.94 1.67 -21.13
C PRO A 269 17.36 1.30 -20.76
N ALA A 270 18.30 2.26 -20.71
CA ALA A 270 19.70 1.97 -20.40
C ALA A 270 19.73 1.09 -19.16
N PHE A 271 19.24 1.54 -18.00
CA PHE A 271 18.82 0.62 -16.94
C PHE A 271 17.38 0.13 -17.23
N PRO A 272 17.13 -1.18 -17.24
CA PRO A 272 18.03 -2.28 -16.81
C PRO A 272 18.87 -2.95 -17.91
N ASP A 273 18.76 -2.59 -19.19
CA ASP A 273 19.29 -3.37 -20.33
C ASP A 273 20.81 -3.61 -20.30
N GLN A 274 21.60 -2.64 -19.86
CA GLN A 274 23.06 -2.79 -19.69
C GLN A 274 23.43 -3.48 -18.36
N GLY A 275 22.96 -4.72 -18.17
CA GLY A 275 23.20 -5.51 -16.95
C GLY A 275 24.67 -5.84 -16.65
N SER A 276 25.59 -5.64 -17.61
CA SER A 276 27.05 -5.70 -17.34
C SER A 276 27.57 -4.48 -16.59
N VAL A 277 26.83 -3.37 -16.60
CA VAL A 277 27.17 -2.11 -15.92
C VAL A 277 26.53 -2.05 -14.54
N TRP A 278 25.26 -2.46 -14.39
CA TRP A 278 24.56 -2.42 -13.10
C TRP A 278 24.27 -3.80 -12.54
N ALA A 279 24.87 -4.08 -11.39
CA ALA A 279 24.76 -5.37 -10.70
C ALA A 279 23.35 -5.71 -10.20
N ASP A 280 22.45 -4.72 -10.12
CA ASP A 280 21.06 -4.84 -9.65
C ASP A 280 20.04 -4.84 -10.80
N ALA A 281 20.47 -4.84 -12.07
CA ALA A 281 19.57 -4.83 -13.23
C ALA A 281 18.51 -5.96 -13.21
N GLY A 282 18.87 -7.13 -12.68
CA GLY A 282 17.94 -8.25 -12.53
C GLY A 282 16.74 -7.95 -11.62
N ASN A 283 16.91 -7.07 -10.62
CA ASN A 283 15.88 -6.73 -9.65
C ASN A 283 14.78 -5.88 -10.29
N TRP A 284 15.09 -5.10 -11.34
CA TRP A 284 14.10 -4.29 -12.04
C TRP A 284 12.92 -5.15 -12.48
N ARG A 285 13.16 -6.32 -13.09
CA ARG A 285 12.16 -7.18 -13.75
C ARG A 285 10.91 -7.46 -12.92
N VAL A 286 11.05 -7.66 -11.61
CA VAL A 286 9.97 -8.07 -10.69
C VAL A 286 9.93 -7.25 -9.39
N GLY A 287 10.81 -6.26 -9.24
CA GLY A 287 10.84 -5.37 -8.08
C GLY A 287 9.93 -4.15 -8.22
N HIS A 288 10.09 -3.21 -7.29
CA HIS A 288 9.26 -2.01 -7.14
C HIS A 288 9.55 -0.87 -8.12
N TRP A 289 10.59 -0.99 -8.96
CA TRP A 289 10.95 0.06 -9.91
C TRP A 289 9.75 0.47 -10.77
N ILE A 290 9.47 1.77 -10.82
CA ILE A 290 8.40 2.32 -11.64
C ILE A 290 8.95 2.96 -12.94
N THR A 291 10.24 3.33 -12.96
CA THR A 291 10.90 3.88 -14.17
C THR A 291 10.83 2.87 -15.32
N GLY A 292 10.33 3.32 -16.47
CA GLY A 292 10.07 2.47 -17.64
C GLY A 292 8.73 1.72 -17.59
N ARG A 293 7.95 1.89 -16.53
CA ARG A 293 6.62 1.29 -16.35
C ARG A 293 5.52 2.34 -16.18
N ILE A 294 5.83 3.48 -15.57
CA ILE A 294 4.87 4.59 -15.42
C ILE A 294 4.38 5.14 -16.75
N GLU A 295 5.15 4.94 -17.82
CA GLU A 295 4.83 5.38 -19.18
C GLU A 295 3.86 4.45 -19.91
N GLY A 296 3.66 3.23 -19.40
CA GLY A 296 2.73 2.27 -20.00
C GLY A 296 1.27 2.58 -19.74
N CYS A 297 0.43 1.81 -20.40
CA CYS A 297 -1.01 2.00 -20.46
C CYS A 297 -1.74 0.85 -19.77
N ASP A 298 -2.81 1.18 -19.04
CA ASP A 298 -3.86 0.21 -18.72
C ASP A 298 -4.81 0.09 -19.91
N LEU A 299 -5.04 -1.13 -20.38
CA LEU A 299 -5.79 -1.38 -21.61
C LEU A 299 -7.22 -0.85 -21.54
N ASP A 300 -7.89 -0.97 -20.39
CA ASP A 300 -9.26 -0.47 -20.24
C ASP A 300 -9.35 1.06 -20.44
N ARG A 301 -8.41 1.80 -19.85
CA ARG A 301 -8.28 3.26 -20.01
C ARG A 301 -7.87 3.64 -21.42
N LEU A 302 -6.99 2.87 -22.07
CA LEU A 302 -6.60 3.11 -23.45
C LEU A 302 -7.79 2.97 -24.40
N ILE A 303 -8.61 1.93 -24.24
CA ILE A 303 -9.81 1.72 -25.06
C ILE A 303 -10.76 2.91 -24.93
N LEU A 304 -11.08 3.34 -23.70
CA LEU A 304 -11.92 4.52 -23.46
C LEU A 304 -11.34 5.77 -24.12
N ARG A 305 -10.01 5.95 -24.05
CA ARG A 305 -9.35 7.09 -24.66
C ARG A 305 -9.46 7.09 -26.18
N VAL A 306 -9.24 5.95 -26.82
CA VAL A 306 -9.36 5.80 -28.29
C VAL A 306 -10.79 6.05 -28.74
N LEU A 307 -11.80 5.53 -28.02
CA LEU A 307 -13.21 5.79 -28.33
C LEU A 307 -13.54 7.28 -28.26
N ALA A 308 -13.11 7.96 -27.19
CA ALA A 308 -13.33 9.39 -27.00
C ALA A 308 -12.63 10.23 -28.09
N ASP A 309 -11.36 9.95 -28.40
CA ASP A 309 -10.60 10.69 -29.42
C ASP A 309 -11.19 10.50 -30.84
N LEU A 310 -11.88 9.38 -31.10
CA LEU A 310 -12.55 9.09 -32.37
C LEU A 310 -14.05 9.46 -32.36
N GLY A 311 -14.52 10.18 -31.32
CA GLY A 311 -15.87 10.73 -31.24
C GLY A 311 -16.97 9.68 -31.00
N VAL A 312 -16.63 8.54 -30.40
CA VAL A 312 -17.60 7.51 -30.00
C VAL A 312 -18.11 7.82 -28.59
N ASP A 313 -19.29 8.43 -28.52
CA ASP A 313 -19.97 8.79 -27.27
C ASP A 313 -21.15 7.84 -27.01
N VAL A 314 -20.84 6.65 -26.48
CA VAL A 314 -21.83 5.64 -26.06
C VAL A 314 -21.46 5.09 -24.68
N PRO A 315 -22.42 4.55 -23.92
CA PRO A 315 -22.11 3.80 -22.70
C PRO A 315 -21.17 2.62 -23.01
N VAL A 316 -20.13 2.45 -22.20
CA VAL A 316 -19.16 1.36 -22.33
C VAL A 316 -19.02 0.64 -21.00
N ALA A 317 -19.00 -0.69 -21.02
CA ALA A 317 -18.51 -1.52 -19.94
C ALA A 317 -17.28 -2.26 -20.45
N ILE A 318 -16.15 -2.19 -19.75
CA ILE A 318 -14.90 -2.78 -20.21
C ILE A 318 -14.34 -3.68 -19.12
N GLU A 319 -14.11 -4.94 -19.48
CA GLU A 319 -13.40 -5.90 -18.66
C GLU A 319 -12.08 -6.27 -19.37
N ALA A 320 -11.11 -5.33 -19.34
CA ALA A 320 -9.84 -5.48 -20.04
C ALA A 320 -8.67 -5.25 -19.07
N ALA A 321 -8.34 -6.28 -18.30
CA ALA A 321 -7.21 -6.27 -17.37
C ALA A 321 -5.92 -6.65 -18.10
N ALA A 322 -5.29 -5.68 -18.76
CA ALA A 322 -3.99 -5.87 -19.38
C ALA A 322 -3.14 -4.58 -19.36
N TYR A 323 -1.82 -4.78 -19.43
CA TYR A 323 -0.83 -3.72 -19.52
C TYR A 323 -0.15 -3.74 -20.91
N LEU A 324 0.21 -2.57 -21.41
CA LEU A 324 1.02 -2.41 -22.62
C LEU A 324 1.91 -1.17 -22.54
N ASP A 325 3.07 -1.21 -23.20
CA ASP A 325 4.00 -0.07 -23.22
C ASP A 325 3.42 1.14 -23.97
N GLY A 326 2.55 0.91 -24.96
CA GLY A 326 1.85 1.97 -25.69
C GLY A 326 1.20 1.50 -26.99
N ALA A 327 0.42 2.38 -27.61
CA ALA A 327 -0.20 2.18 -28.90
C ALA A 327 -0.07 3.43 -29.78
N VAL A 328 0.16 3.27 -31.08
CA VAL A 328 0.30 4.36 -32.04
C VAL A 328 -0.76 4.23 -33.14
N ILE A 329 -1.53 5.30 -33.33
CA ILE A 329 -2.44 5.47 -34.47
C ILE A 329 -1.83 6.54 -35.37
N ASP A 330 -1.20 6.11 -36.47
CA ASP A 330 -0.40 6.96 -37.36
C ASP A 330 -1.16 7.46 -38.60
N ARG A 331 -2.43 7.07 -38.74
CA ARG A 331 -3.30 7.43 -39.85
C ARG A 331 -4.77 7.50 -39.42
N PRO A 332 -5.65 8.16 -40.20
CA PRO A 332 -7.08 8.14 -39.94
C PRO A 332 -7.63 6.71 -39.96
N LEU A 333 -8.31 6.32 -38.88
CA LEU A 333 -8.95 5.02 -38.70
C LEU A 333 -10.36 5.20 -38.12
N SER A 334 -11.22 4.21 -38.33
CA SER A 334 -12.42 4.07 -37.51
C SER A 334 -12.06 3.53 -36.13
N ALA A 335 -12.92 3.75 -35.13
CA ALA A 335 -12.73 3.21 -33.78
C ALA A 335 -12.55 1.69 -33.78
N ARG A 336 -13.35 0.97 -34.59
CA ARG A 336 -13.17 -0.47 -34.81
C ARG A 336 -11.77 -0.79 -35.31
N ALA A 337 -11.32 -0.16 -36.39
CA ALA A 337 -10.03 -0.46 -36.99
C ALA A 337 -8.84 -0.14 -36.07
N ALA A 338 -8.98 0.88 -35.20
CA ALA A 338 -7.98 1.21 -34.20
C ALA A 338 -7.91 0.19 -33.05
N LEU A 339 -9.06 -0.36 -32.62
CA LEU A 339 -9.16 -1.27 -31.47
C LEU A 339 -9.02 -2.76 -31.83
N GLU A 340 -9.31 -3.14 -33.07
CA GLU A 340 -9.26 -4.54 -33.56
C GLU A 340 -7.91 -5.24 -33.23
N PRO A 341 -6.73 -4.62 -33.43
CA PRO A 341 -5.46 -5.26 -33.09
C PRO A 341 -5.31 -5.53 -31.59
N LEU A 342 -5.80 -4.62 -30.74
CA LEU A 342 -5.78 -4.78 -29.29
C LEU A 342 -6.74 -5.90 -28.86
N ALA A 343 -7.94 -5.95 -29.45
CA ALA A 343 -8.91 -7.01 -29.18
C ALA A 343 -8.34 -8.39 -29.55
N GLN A 344 -7.67 -8.50 -30.70
CA GLN A 344 -7.03 -9.75 -31.13
C GLN A 344 -5.86 -10.16 -30.23
N LEU A 345 -4.99 -9.21 -29.84
CA LEU A 345 -3.81 -9.51 -29.03
C LEU A 345 -4.18 -9.94 -27.60
N TYR A 346 -5.17 -9.28 -27.00
CA TYR A 346 -5.58 -9.52 -25.61
C TYR A 346 -6.80 -10.43 -25.49
N GLY A 347 -7.33 -10.95 -26.60
CA GLY A 347 -8.47 -11.87 -26.62
C GLY A 347 -9.77 -11.22 -26.12
N LEU A 348 -10.00 -9.95 -26.45
CA LEU A 348 -11.22 -9.24 -26.06
C LEU A 348 -12.38 -9.60 -27.00
N ASP A 349 -13.50 -10.00 -26.42
CA ASP A 349 -14.77 -10.09 -27.12
C ASP A 349 -15.47 -8.73 -27.07
N VAL A 350 -15.87 -8.20 -28.22
CA VAL A 350 -16.54 -6.90 -28.32
C VAL A 350 -17.96 -7.08 -28.81
N SER A 351 -18.93 -6.60 -28.03
CA SER A 351 -20.36 -6.70 -28.36
C SER A 351 -21.10 -5.40 -28.10
N ALA A 352 -22.20 -5.19 -28.82
CA ALA A 352 -23.12 -4.08 -28.55
C ALA A 352 -24.44 -4.64 -28.04
N VAL A 353 -24.76 -4.38 -26.78
CA VAL A 353 -25.96 -4.91 -26.11
C VAL A 353 -26.77 -3.74 -25.57
N ALA A 354 -28.01 -3.59 -26.05
CA ALA A 354 -28.92 -2.51 -25.65
C ALA A 354 -28.31 -1.10 -25.72
N GLY A 355 -27.49 -0.83 -26.75
CA GLY A 355 -26.82 0.46 -26.94
C GLY A 355 -25.58 0.69 -26.07
N THR A 356 -25.17 -0.31 -25.29
CA THR A 356 -23.90 -0.31 -24.53
C THR A 356 -22.86 -1.14 -25.28
N LEU A 357 -21.66 -0.59 -25.44
CA LEU A 357 -20.50 -1.35 -25.89
C LEU A 357 -19.94 -2.15 -24.71
N ARG A 358 -19.75 -3.46 -24.89
CA ARG A 358 -19.19 -4.38 -23.90
C ARG A 358 -17.96 -5.05 -24.46
#